data_AF-A0A8J7I7T1-F1
#
_entry.id   AF-A0A8J7I7T1-F1
#
_cell.length_a   1.000
_cell.length_b   1.000
_cell.length_c   1.000
_cell.angle_alpha   90.00
_cell.angle_beta   90.00
_cell.angle_gamma   90.00
#
_symmetry.space_group_name_H-M   'P 1'
#
loop_
_entity.id
_entity.type
_entity.pdbx_description
1 polymer ?
#
loop_
_entity_poly.entity_id
_entity_poly.type
_entity_poly.pdbx_seq_one_letter_code
_entity_poly.pdbx_strand_id
1 'polypeptide(L)'
;MHRINATSGGWNQSEGLVFLEQTPAPFVFITAADTDIQTLATAVPRLPKTFPALRVANLLQLQQQISIDSYAEQVLELAQVIILRLLGGRSYWAYGLEVVQEIVQRNSTSLIVIPGDDALDLQLISQSTVPLGTVNQVWQYFREGGVENIINALKFVADNCLLTSFHPSPPQPIPRVGLYRGDWGLGTGDKEDNEDNRNNQIPIPNRQSPIPDPQS
;
A
#
# COMPACT_ATOMS: atom_id res chain seq x y z
N MET A 1 -36.74 13.79 -37.04
CA MET A 1 -35.29 13.84 -36.76
C MET A 1 -35.11 13.90 -35.25
N HIS A 2 -34.78 12.79 -34.61
CA HIS A 2 -34.49 12.77 -33.17
C HIS A 2 -32.97 12.73 -33.00
N ARG A 3 -32.38 13.83 -32.51
CA ARG A 3 -30.96 13.88 -32.15
C ARG A 3 -30.81 13.18 -30.81
N ILE A 4 -30.02 12.13 -30.78
CA ILE A 4 -29.57 11.51 -29.53
C ILE A 4 -28.38 12.37 -29.07
N ASN A 5 -28.49 13.02 -27.91
CA ASN A 5 -27.35 13.70 -27.31
C ASN A 5 -26.32 12.63 -26.96
N ALA A 6 -25.15 12.68 -27.61
CA ALA A 6 -23.97 11.97 -27.15
C ALA A 6 -23.52 12.63 -25.85
N THR A 7 -23.73 11.96 -24.72
CA THR A 7 -23.02 12.30 -23.49
C THR A 7 -21.55 12.07 -23.76
N SER A 8 -20.77 13.15 -23.88
CA SER A 8 -19.31 13.07 -23.91
C SER A 8 -18.87 12.39 -22.62
N GLY A 9 -18.19 11.25 -22.75
CA GLY A 9 -17.48 10.59 -21.65
C GLY A 9 -16.37 11.50 -21.13
N GLY A 10 -16.75 12.43 -20.26
CA GLY A 10 -15.81 13.21 -19.48
C GLY A 10 -15.17 12.27 -18.47
N TRP A 11 -13.89 11.96 -18.65
CA TRP A 11 -13.04 11.43 -17.59
C TRP A 11 -12.78 12.53 -16.56
N ASN A 12 -13.83 13.01 -15.89
CA ASN A 12 -13.66 13.78 -14.66
C ASN A 12 -13.57 12.78 -13.53
N GLN A 13 -12.35 12.31 -13.27
CA GLN A 13 -11.99 11.94 -11.91
C GLN A 13 -12.28 13.20 -11.10
N SER A 14 -13.32 13.14 -10.27
CA SER A 14 -13.87 14.30 -9.57
C SER A 14 -12.74 15.16 -8.98
N GLU A 15 -12.59 16.39 -9.49
CA GLU A 15 -11.95 17.53 -8.84
C GLU A 15 -12.75 17.94 -7.59
N GLY A 16 -13.14 16.95 -6.79
CA GLY A 16 -13.77 17.15 -5.49
C GLY A 16 -12.66 17.28 -4.47
N LEU A 17 -12.79 18.28 -3.61
CA LEU A 17 -11.94 18.39 -2.43
C LEU A 17 -12.13 17.13 -1.57
N VAL A 18 -11.06 16.36 -1.37
CA VAL A 18 -11.06 15.14 -0.54
C VAL A 18 -10.36 15.43 0.78
N PHE A 19 -11.01 15.12 1.89
CA PHE A 19 -10.40 15.13 3.21
C PHE A 19 -10.22 13.69 3.70
N LEU A 20 -8.97 13.33 4.03
CA LEU A 20 -8.68 12.02 4.58
C LEU A 20 -8.94 12.02 6.09
N GLU A 21 -10.05 11.42 6.49
CA GLU A 21 -10.42 11.30 7.91
C GLU A 21 -9.77 10.05 8.52
N GLN A 22 -8.71 10.28 9.31
CA GLN A 22 -8.09 9.24 10.12
C GLN A 22 -7.89 9.74 11.55
N THR A 23 -8.00 8.83 12.52
CA THR A 23 -7.63 9.16 13.89
C THR A 23 -6.10 9.22 14.05
N PRO A 24 -5.57 10.09 14.93
CA PRO A 24 -4.13 10.20 15.18
C PRO A 24 -3.50 8.86 15.59
N ALA A 25 -2.22 8.68 15.28
CA ALA A 25 -1.45 7.53 15.72
C ALA A 25 0.05 7.86 15.86
N PRO A 26 0.80 7.17 16.75
CA PRO A 26 2.23 7.40 16.92
C PRO A 26 3.05 7.15 15.64
N PHE A 27 2.60 6.22 14.80
CA PHE A 27 3.23 5.90 13.51
C PHE A 27 2.32 6.32 12.36
N VAL A 28 2.88 7.01 11.38
CA VAL A 28 2.21 7.35 10.11
C VAL A 28 3.09 6.96 8.93
N PHE A 29 2.50 6.27 7.96
CA PHE A 29 3.14 5.90 6.69
C PHE A 29 2.35 6.52 5.54
N ILE A 30 3.02 7.29 4.68
CA ILE A 30 2.40 7.93 3.51
C ILE A 30 3.08 7.42 2.24
N THR A 31 2.29 6.91 1.30
CA THR A 31 2.77 6.36 0.03
C THR A 31 1.73 6.55 -1.07
N ALA A 32 2.18 6.66 -2.31
CA ALA A 32 1.31 6.63 -3.49
C ALA A 32 1.14 5.20 -4.06
N ALA A 33 1.91 4.21 -3.57
CA ALA A 33 1.90 2.86 -4.12
C ALA A 33 0.84 1.96 -3.44
N ASP A 34 -0.18 1.54 -4.20
CA ASP A 34 -1.23 0.65 -3.68
C ASP A 34 -0.68 -0.69 -3.15
N THR A 35 0.40 -1.18 -3.76
CA THR A 35 1.12 -2.40 -3.31
C THR A 35 1.63 -2.27 -1.88
N ASP A 36 2.07 -1.07 -1.48
CA ASP A 36 2.56 -0.82 -0.13
C ASP A 36 1.39 -0.82 0.84
N ILE A 37 0.29 -0.16 0.48
CA ILE A 37 -0.92 -0.09 1.30
C ILE A 37 -1.47 -1.51 1.53
N GLN A 38 -1.56 -2.32 0.48
CA GLN A 38 -2.03 -3.72 0.58
C GLN A 38 -1.07 -4.59 1.41
N THR A 39 0.24 -4.45 1.21
CA THR A 39 1.23 -5.21 1.98
C THR A 39 1.23 -4.81 3.44
N LEU A 40 1.12 -3.51 3.73
CA LEU A 40 0.99 -2.97 5.10
C LEU A 40 -0.31 -3.44 5.75
N ALA A 41 -1.43 -3.43 5.03
CA ALA A 41 -2.71 -3.94 5.54
C ALA A 41 -2.62 -5.43 5.92
N THR A 42 -1.80 -6.21 5.20
CA THR A 42 -1.53 -7.62 5.52
C THR A 42 -0.51 -7.78 6.67
N ALA A 43 0.46 -6.87 6.77
CA ALA A 43 1.53 -6.91 7.77
C ALA A 43 1.06 -6.47 9.17
N VAL A 44 0.24 -5.41 9.26
CA VAL A 44 -0.14 -4.78 10.53
C VAL A 44 -0.82 -5.73 11.51
N PRO A 45 -1.78 -6.59 11.11
CA PRO A 45 -2.40 -7.56 12.02
C PRO A 45 -1.42 -8.59 12.60
N ARG A 46 -0.24 -8.75 11.99
CA ARG A 46 0.80 -9.70 12.38
C ARG A 46 1.88 -9.08 13.28
N LEU A 47 1.81 -7.77 13.52
CA LEU A 47 2.70 -7.09 14.47
C LEU A 47 2.37 -7.51 15.92
N PRO A 48 3.36 -7.46 16.83
CA PRO A 48 3.10 -7.68 18.24
C PRO A 48 2.03 -6.72 18.78
N LYS A 49 1.22 -7.17 19.74
CA LYS A 49 0.19 -6.32 20.37
C LYS A 49 0.75 -5.06 21.05
N THR A 50 2.03 -5.07 21.39
CA THR A 50 2.76 -3.94 21.97
C THR A 50 3.24 -2.93 20.93
N PHE A 51 3.09 -3.22 19.63
CA PHE A 51 3.47 -2.30 18.58
C PHE A 51 2.53 -1.07 18.60
N PRO A 52 3.07 0.16 18.47
CA PRO A 52 2.26 1.37 18.48
C PRO A 52 1.23 1.39 17.34
N ALA A 53 0.12 2.11 17.52
CA ALA A 53 -0.86 2.27 16.45
C ALA A 53 -0.21 2.89 15.19
N LEU A 54 -0.55 2.35 14.02
CA LEU A 54 -0.09 2.81 12.70
C LEU A 54 -1.27 3.34 11.89
N ARG A 55 -1.04 4.44 11.17
CA ARG A 55 -1.89 4.89 10.06
C ARG A 55 -1.13 4.78 8.75
N VAL A 56 -1.83 4.34 7.72
CA VAL A 56 -1.33 4.32 6.35
C VAL A 56 -2.23 5.24 5.55
N ALA A 57 -1.65 6.26 4.92
CA ALA A 57 -2.35 7.21 4.08
C ALA A 57 -1.92 7.05 2.63
N ASN A 58 -2.91 7.06 1.72
CA ASN A 58 -2.62 7.16 0.30
C ASN A 58 -2.29 8.62 -0.02
N LEU A 59 -1.07 8.88 -0.48
CA LEU A 59 -0.59 10.19 -0.88
C LEU A 59 -1.47 10.82 -1.97
N LEU A 60 -2.10 10.02 -2.82
CA LEU A 60 -3.03 10.48 -3.85
C LEU A 60 -4.31 11.13 -3.29
N GLN A 61 -4.62 10.90 -2.01
CA GLN A 61 -5.72 11.58 -1.30
C GLN A 61 -5.28 12.90 -0.64
N LEU A 62 -3.97 13.16 -0.60
CA LEU A 62 -3.35 14.33 0.01
C LEU A 62 -2.69 15.21 -1.06
N GLN A 63 -3.38 15.53 -2.15
CA GLN A 63 -2.81 16.32 -3.25
C GLN A 63 -3.02 17.83 -3.10
N GLN A 64 -4.16 18.22 -2.54
CA GLN A 64 -4.52 19.63 -2.37
C GLN A 64 -3.92 20.17 -1.07
N GLN A 65 -3.40 21.41 -1.10
CA GLN A 65 -2.75 22.03 0.07
C GLN A 65 -3.64 22.00 1.32
N ILE A 66 -4.93 22.37 1.17
CA ILE A 66 -5.88 22.35 2.28
C ILE A 66 -6.12 20.94 2.86
N SER A 67 -6.05 19.89 2.03
CA SER A 67 -6.17 18.50 2.49
C SER A 67 -4.93 18.06 3.25
N ILE A 68 -3.75 18.51 2.78
CA ILE A 68 -2.46 18.28 3.44
C ILE A 68 -2.44 18.99 4.79
N ASP A 69 -2.81 20.27 4.84
CA ASP A 69 -2.82 21.09 6.07
C ASP A 69 -3.78 20.51 7.12
N SER A 70 -4.98 20.13 6.69
CA SER A 70 -5.97 19.50 7.58
C SER A 70 -5.46 18.16 8.14
N TYR A 71 -4.88 17.30 7.29
CA TYR A 71 -4.30 16.04 7.76
C TYR A 71 -3.07 16.25 8.64
N ALA A 72 -2.28 17.29 8.36
CA ALA A 72 -1.12 17.67 9.14
C ALA A 72 -1.52 18.05 10.57
N GLU A 73 -2.48 18.96 10.72
CA GLU A 73 -3.00 19.41 12.01
C GLU A 73 -3.65 18.26 12.80
N GLN A 74 -4.48 17.46 12.13
CA GLN A 74 -5.28 16.43 12.81
C GLN A 74 -4.50 15.16 13.13
N VAL A 75 -3.49 14.80 12.32
CA VAL A 75 -2.82 13.50 12.42
C VAL A 75 -1.31 13.64 12.57
N LEU A 76 -0.65 14.40 11.70
CA LEU A 76 0.83 14.41 11.63
C LEU A 76 1.49 15.13 12.80
N GLU A 77 0.90 16.22 13.30
CA GLU A 77 1.37 16.96 14.48
C GLU A 77 1.44 16.06 15.74
N LEU A 78 0.63 14.99 15.79
CA LEU A 78 0.56 14.04 16.91
C LEU A 78 1.40 12.77 16.67
N ALA A 79 2.05 12.64 15.52
CA ALA A 79 2.87 11.49 15.17
C ALA A 79 4.26 11.57 15.81
N GLN A 80 4.77 10.43 16.26
CA GLN A 80 6.14 10.29 16.76
C GLN A 80 7.09 9.83 15.66
N VAL A 81 6.58 9.08 14.67
CA VAL A 81 7.31 8.63 13.48
C VAL A 81 6.47 8.86 12.23
N ILE A 82 7.07 9.51 11.24
CA ILE A 82 6.48 9.68 9.91
C ILE A 82 7.42 9.03 8.89
N ILE A 83 6.87 8.13 8.08
CA ILE A 83 7.58 7.51 6.95
C ILE A 83 6.92 7.98 5.66
N LEU A 84 7.70 8.65 4.81
CA LEU A 84 7.27 9.09 3.48
C LEU A 84 7.97 8.23 2.42
N ARG A 85 7.18 7.50 1.62
CA ARG A 85 7.68 6.80 0.45
C ARG A 85 7.20 7.50 -0.82
N LEU A 86 8.11 8.18 -1.50
CA LEU A 86 7.80 9.08 -2.62
C LEU A 86 8.27 8.50 -3.96
N LEU A 87 7.35 8.34 -4.91
CA LEU A 87 7.67 7.96 -6.29
C LEU A 87 8.10 9.21 -7.06
N GLY A 88 9.28 9.20 -7.70
CA GLY A 88 9.73 10.33 -8.51
C GLY A 88 10.36 11.49 -7.73
N GLY A 89 10.87 11.22 -6.52
CA GLY A 89 11.68 12.17 -5.75
C GLY A 89 10.89 13.28 -5.04
N ARG A 90 11.60 14.29 -4.54
CA ARG A 90 11.04 15.38 -3.71
C ARG A 90 9.92 16.17 -4.41
N SER A 91 10.05 16.43 -5.71
CA SER A 91 9.11 17.27 -6.45
C SER A 91 7.72 16.67 -6.56
N TYR A 92 7.57 15.35 -6.38
CA TYR A 92 6.28 14.67 -6.46
C TYR A 92 5.28 15.15 -5.40
N TRP A 93 5.76 15.54 -4.22
CA TRP A 93 4.92 15.97 -3.10
C TRP A 93 5.58 17.10 -2.30
N ALA A 94 6.09 18.11 -3.01
CA ALA A 94 6.97 19.14 -2.44
C ALA A 94 6.34 19.91 -1.27
N TYR A 95 5.11 20.40 -1.43
CA TYR A 95 4.41 21.14 -0.37
C TYR A 95 4.17 20.28 0.87
N GLY A 96 3.68 19.05 0.70
CA GLY A 96 3.47 18.16 1.83
C GLY A 96 4.76 17.76 2.53
N LEU A 97 5.87 17.61 1.79
CA LEU A 97 7.18 17.41 2.39
C LEU A 97 7.61 18.62 3.23
N GLU A 98 7.41 19.84 2.74
CA GLU A 98 7.70 21.08 3.47
C GLU A 98 6.90 21.14 4.79
N VAL A 99 5.59 20.88 4.73
CA VAL A 99 4.73 20.81 5.92
C VAL A 99 5.25 19.77 6.92
N VAL A 100 5.61 18.57 6.46
CA VAL A 100 6.16 17.52 7.35
C VAL A 100 7.51 17.94 7.95
N GLN A 101 8.37 18.60 7.17
CA GLN A 101 9.65 19.11 7.66
C GLN A 101 9.46 20.18 8.74
N GLU A 102 8.49 21.06 8.59
CA GLU A 102 8.16 22.03 9.62
C GLU A 102 7.67 21.37 10.91
N ILE A 103 6.79 20.37 10.82
CA ILE A 103 6.32 19.60 11.99
C ILE A 103 7.51 18.99 12.72
N VAL A 104 8.45 18.37 11.98
CA VAL A 104 9.63 17.69 12.53
C VAL A 104 10.65 18.67 13.11
N GLN A 105 10.66 19.94 12.68
CA GLN A 105 11.47 20.97 13.31
C GLN A 105 10.86 21.46 14.64
N ARG A 106 9.53 21.49 14.73
CA ARG A 106 8.80 21.95 15.93
C ARG A 106 8.68 20.83 16.98
N ASN A 107 8.52 19.60 16.53
CA ASN A 107 8.23 18.42 17.35
C ASN A 107 9.40 17.44 17.27
N SER A 108 9.63 16.65 18.33
CA SER A 108 10.64 15.57 18.33
C SER A 108 10.19 14.34 17.52
N THR A 109 9.68 14.54 16.31
CA THR A 109 9.17 13.50 15.41
C THR A 109 10.31 12.95 14.55
N SER A 110 10.42 11.62 14.46
CA SER A 110 11.37 10.97 13.56
C SER A 110 10.80 10.93 12.14
N LEU A 111 11.53 11.48 11.17
CA LEU A 111 11.16 11.50 9.76
C LEU A 111 12.07 10.57 8.97
N ILE A 112 11.44 9.68 8.19
CA ILE A 112 12.12 8.78 7.27
C ILE A 112 11.55 9.02 5.87
N VAL A 113 12.37 9.52 4.96
CA VAL A 113 11.98 9.74 3.56
C VAL A 113 12.77 8.78 2.68
N ILE A 114 12.05 7.90 1.98
CA ILE A 114 12.63 6.87 1.11
C ILE A 114 12.06 6.95 -0.31
N PRO A 115 12.85 6.61 -1.33
CA PRO A 115 12.36 6.53 -2.69
C PRO A 115 11.36 5.37 -2.84
N GLY A 116 10.38 5.57 -3.71
CA GLY A 116 9.41 4.56 -4.09
C GLY A 116 9.97 3.50 -5.06
N ASP A 117 11.04 3.84 -5.78
CA ASP A 117 11.68 3.01 -6.79
C ASP A 117 12.91 2.21 -6.26
N ASP A 118 13.46 1.37 -7.14
CA ASP A 118 14.63 0.52 -6.87
C ASP A 118 15.96 1.29 -6.87
N ALA A 119 15.96 2.58 -7.24
CA ALA A 119 17.16 3.40 -7.26
C ALA A 119 17.31 4.16 -5.94
N LEU A 120 18.55 4.28 -5.48
CA LEU A 120 18.84 5.09 -4.30
C LEU A 120 18.81 6.58 -4.69
N ASP A 121 17.96 7.36 -4.04
CA ASP A 121 17.92 8.82 -4.16
C ASP A 121 18.50 9.47 -2.89
N LEU A 122 19.76 9.87 -2.95
CA LEU A 122 20.45 10.50 -1.82
C LEU A 122 19.87 11.87 -1.45
N GLN A 123 19.34 12.61 -2.43
CA GLN A 123 18.74 13.93 -2.17
C GLN A 123 17.43 13.80 -1.41
N LEU A 124 16.64 12.77 -1.75
CA LEU A 124 15.42 12.45 -1.04
C LEU A 124 15.71 11.91 0.37
N ILE A 125 16.66 10.98 0.48
CA ILE A 125 17.04 10.37 1.76
C ILE A 125 17.61 11.41 2.74
N SER A 126 18.34 12.41 2.24
CA SER A 126 18.90 13.48 3.08
C SER A 126 17.85 14.37 3.75
N GLN A 127 16.57 14.24 3.39
CA GLN A 127 15.46 14.95 4.06
C GLN A 127 15.02 14.25 5.35
N SER A 128 15.50 13.04 5.62
CA SER A 128 15.21 12.28 6.84
C SER A 128 15.94 12.87 8.06
N THR A 129 15.38 12.69 9.25
CA THR A 129 16.02 13.11 10.51
C THR A 129 16.73 11.99 11.26
N VAL A 130 16.55 10.74 10.82
CA VAL A 130 17.27 9.58 11.36
C VAL A 130 18.61 9.36 10.63
N PRO A 131 19.57 8.62 11.22
CA PRO A 131 20.85 8.35 10.56
C PRO A 131 20.70 7.69 9.19
N LEU A 132 21.59 8.03 8.25
CA LEU A 132 21.57 7.49 6.88
C LEU A 132 21.54 5.95 6.83
N GLY A 133 22.26 5.29 7.74
CA GLY A 133 22.24 3.83 7.85
C GLY A 133 20.85 3.26 8.14
N THR A 134 20.10 3.92 9.04
CA THR A 134 18.71 3.58 9.36
C THR A 134 17.82 3.76 8.14
N VAL A 135 17.89 4.90 7.45
CA VAL A 135 17.07 5.15 6.24
C VAL A 135 17.37 4.12 5.14
N ASN A 136 18.65 3.84 4.89
CA ASN A 136 19.08 2.87 3.87
C ASN A 136 18.56 1.45 4.19
N GLN A 137 18.61 1.04 5.46
CA GLN A 137 18.11 -0.28 5.84
C GLN A 137 16.58 -0.37 5.73
N VAL A 138 15.85 0.71 6.05
CA VAL A 138 14.41 0.79 5.80
C VAL A 138 14.12 0.67 4.30
N TRP A 139 14.80 1.45 3.45
CA TRP A 139 14.65 1.37 2.00
C TRP A 139 14.91 -0.05 1.47
N GLN A 140 15.93 -0.75 1.98
CA GLN A 140 16.20 -2.14 1.59
C GLN A 140 15.06 -3.09 1.91
N TYR A 141 14.39 -2.98 3.06
CA TYR A 141 13.20 -3.80 3.34
C TYR A 141 12.09 -3.58 2.31
N PHE A 142 11.82 -2.32 1.95
CA PHE A 142 10.78 -1.98 0.97
C PHE A 142 11.18 -2.37 -0.45
N ARG A 143 12.46 -2.32 -0.79
CA ARG A 143 13.00 -2.76 -2.09
C ARG A 143 12.91 -4.28 -2.27
N GLU A 144 13.29 -5.06 -1.25
CA GLU A 144 13.11 -6.51 -1.30
C GLU A 144 11.63 -6.90 -1.25
N GLY A 145 10.79 -6.07 -0.61
CA GLY A 145 9.34 -6.19 -0.58
C GLY A 145 8.84 -7.38 0.25
N GLY A 146 7.54 -7.65 0.17
CA GLY A 146 6.88 -8.77 0.85
C GLY A 146 6.62 -8.58 2.35
N VAL A 147 5.62 -9.32 2.83
CA VAL A 147 5.00 -9.08 4.15
C VAL A 147 6.00 -9.21 5.30
N GLU A 148 6.89 -10.20 5.29
CA GLU A 148 7.88 -10.38 6.37
C GLU A 148 8.87 -9.21 6.45
N ASN A 149 9.36 -8.73 5.30
CA ASN A 149 10.26 -7.58 5.29
C ASN A 149 9.56 -6.32 5.77
N ILE A 150 8.30 -6.09 5.41
CA ILE A 150 7.53 -4.93 5.90
C ILE A 150 7.30 -5.01 7.41
N ILE A 151 6.99 -6.19 7.96
CA ILE A 151 6.89 -6.40 9.42
C ILE A 151 8.22 -6.05 10.09
N ASN A 152 9.33 -6.56 9.55
CA ASN A 152 10.66 -6.30 10.09
C ASN A 152 11.07 -4.84 9.95
N ALA A 153 10.69 -4.15 8.86
CA ALA A 153 10.90 -2.74 8.67
C ALA A 153 10.21 -1.91 9.75
N LEU A 154 8.93 -2.18 10.02
CA LEU A 154 8.15 -1.46 11.03
C LEU A 154 8.75 -1.65 12.43
N LYS A 155 9.11 -2.88 12.79
CA LYS A 155 9.83 -3.19 14.04
C LYS A 155 11.18 -2.47 14.12
N PHE A 156 11.93 -2.44 13.01
CA PHE A 156 13.25 -1.81 12.95
C PHE A 156 13.15 -0.31 13.18
N VAL A 157 12.17 0.33 12.54
CA VAL A 157 11.90 1.75 12.75
C VAL A 157 11.48 2.01 14.19
N ALA A 158 10.61 1.18 14.78
CA ALA A 158 10.21 1.35 16.17
C ALA A 158 11.39 1.24 17.14
N ASP A 159 12.29 0.28 16.94
CA ASP A 159 13.47 0.11 17.78
C ASP A 159 14.42 1.31 17.69
N ASN A 160 14.58 1.89 16.49
CA ASN A 160 15.48 3.02 16.27
C ASN A 160 14.89 4.37 16.68
N CYS A 161 13.57 4.55 16.55
CA CYS A 161 12.93 5.85 16.74
C CYS A 161 12.17 5.98 18.07
N LEU A 162 11.65 4.87 18.60
CA LEU A 162 10.80 4.84 19.81
C LEU A 162 11.41 4.03 20.96
N LEU A 163 12.70 3.65 20.85
CA LEU A 163 13.43 2.91 21.89
C LEU A 163 12.76 1.59 22.28
N THR A 164 12.10 0.91 21.33
CA THR A 164 11.58 -0.44 21.54
C THR A 164 12.67 -1.50 21.40
N SER A 165 12.34 -2.77 21.58
CA SER A 165 13.29 -3.89 21.52
C SER A 165 12.69 -5.12 20.83
N PHE A 166 12.20 -4.95 19.62
CA PHE A 166 11.64 -6.02 18.79
C PHE A 166 12.71 -6.88 18.10
N HIS A 167 13.93 -6.36 17.92
CA HIS A 167 15.09 -7.05 17.35
C HIS A 167 14.78 -7.77 16.01
N PRO A 168 14.34 -7.03 14.98
CA PRO A 168 13.95 -7.64 13.71
C PRO A 168 15.14 -8.25 12.96
N SER A 169 14.84 -9.25 12.13
CA SER A 169 15.81 -9.80 11.18
C SER A 169 16.09 -8.81 10.05
N PRO A 170 17.33 -8.74 9.52
CA PRO A 170 17.69 -7.83 8.43
C PRO A 170 16.86 -8.11 7.14
N PRO A 171 16.83 -7.18 6.17
CA PRO A 171 16.12 -7.37 4.91
C PRO A 171 16.48 -8.70 4.24
N GLN A 172 15.47 -9.49 3.89
CA GLN A 172 15.64 -10.79 3.25
C GLN A 172 15.26 -10.72 1.77
N PRO A 173 16.10 -11.24 0.86
CA PRO A 173 15.78 -11.23 -0.56
C PRO A 173 14.58 -12.13 -0.86
N ILE A 174 13.65 -11.62 -1.69
CA ILE A 174 12.52 -12.42 -2.18
C ILE A 174 12.83 -12.93 -3.58
N PRO A 175 12.65 -14.25 -3.86
CA PRO A 175 12.82 -14.78 -5.21
C PRO A 175 11.94 -14.05 -6.22
N ARG A 176 12.54 -13.57 -7.32
CA ARG A 176 11.83 -12.87 -8.40
C ARG A 176 10.82 -13.75 -9.13
N VAL A 177 11.01 -15.08 -9.04
CA VAL A 177 10.11 -16.08 -9.58
C VAL A 177 9.85 -17.13 -8.50
N GLY A 178 8.62 -17.64 -8.48
CA GLY A 178 8.20 -18.67 -7.55
C GLY A 178 7.04 -19.46 -8.12
N LEU A 179 6.82 -20.65 -7.58
CA LEU A 179 5.65 -21.45 -7.92
C LEU A 179 4.46 -20.88 -7.15
N TYR A 180 3.45 -20.42 -7.88
CA TYR A 180 2.16 -20.11 -7.28
C TYR A 180 1.50 -21.43 -6.83
N ARG A 181 1.51 -21.66 -5.51
CA ARG A 181 0.78 -22.76 -4.87
C ARG A 181 -0.64 -22.28 -4.53
N GLY A 182 -1.38 -21.88 -5.54
CA GLY A 182 -2.83 -21.83 -5.41
C GLY A 182 -3.39 -23.21 -5.68
N ASP A 183 -4.45 -23.56 -4.97
CA ASP A 183 -5.38 -24.56 -5.47
C ASP A 183 -5.97 -23.96 -6.76
N TRP A 184 -5.33 -24.24 -7.89
CA TRP A 184 -6.00 -24.14 -9.17
C TRP A 184 -7.25 -24.96 -8.97
N GLY A 185 -8.42 -24.35 -9.07
CA GLY A 185 -9.72 -25.00 -8.98
C GLY A 185 -9.94 -26.01 -10.12
N LEU A 186 -9.01 -26.94 -10.30
CA LEU A 186 -9.31 -28.32 -10.61
C LEU A 186 -10.34 -28.69 -9.57
N GLY A 187 -11.61 -28.55 -9.93
CA GLY A 187 -12.70 -29.11 -9.18
C GLY A 187 -12.24 -30.49 -8.76
N THR A 188 -12.32 -30.77 -7.46
CA THR A 188 -12.22 -32.12 -6.97
C THR A 188 -13.24 -32.89 -7.76
N GLY A 189 -12.81 -33.50 -8.87
CA GLY A 189 -13.56 -34.54 -9.52
C GLY A 189 -13.68 -35.55 -8.42
N ASP A 190 -14.89 -35.63 -7.86
CA ASP A 190 -15.25 -36.61 -6.88
C ASP A 190 -14.64 -37.93 -7.35
N LYS A 191 -13.67 -38.43 -6.60
CA LYS A 191 -13.37 -39.84 -6.66
C LYS A 191 -14.58 -40.51 -6.03
N GLU A 192 -15.65 -40.62 -6.81
CA GLU A 192 -16.69 -41.61 -6.58
C GLU A 192 -15.98 -42.96 -6.68
N ASP A 193 -15.70 -43.52 -5.52
CA ASP A 193 -15.46 -44.93 -5.36
C ASP A 193 -16.65 -45.65 -6.01
N ASN A 194 -16.40 -46.24 -7.18
CA ASN A 194 -17.35 -47.08 -7.89
C ASN A 194 -17.66 -48.31 -7.03
N GLU A 195 -18.85 -48.35 -6.43
CA GLU A 195 -19.60 -49.60 -6.28
C GLU A 195 -21.10 -49.30 -6.34
N ASP A 196 -21.74 -49.89 -7.36
CA ASP A 196 -23.18 -50.07 -7.56
C ASP A 196 -24.08 -48.82 -7.63
N ASN A 197 -24.61 -48.51 -8.82
CA ASN A 197 -25.91 -49.06 -9.27
C ASN A 197 -26.35 -48.41 -10.60
N ARG A 198 -27.03 -49.20 -11.44
CA ARG A 198 -27.50 -48.82 -12.77
C ARG A 198 -28.78 -47.97 -12.68
N ASN A 199 -28.96 -47.13 -13.70
CA ASN A 199 -30.22 -46.50 -14.13
C ASN A 199 -30.84 -45.42 -13.22
N ASN A 200 -30.57 -44.15 -13.53
CA ASN A 200 -31.64 -43.26 -14.00
C ASN A 200 -31.09 -42.00 -14.66
N GLN A 201 -31.58 -41.73 -15.86
CA GLN A 201 -31.18 -40.63 -16.73
C GLN A 201 -32.21 -39.50 -16.61
N ILE A 202 -31.75 -38.27 -16.31
CA ILE A 202 -32.54 -37.04 -16.45
C ILE A 202 -31.63 -35.97 -17.09
N PRO A 203 -32.11 -35.16 -18.06
CA PRO A 203 -31.26 -34.61 -19.13
C PRO A 203 -30.68 -33.21 -18.86
N ILE A 204 -29.56 -32.93 -19.53
CA ILE A 204 -28.82 -31.66 -19.54
C ILE A 204 -29.57 -30.62 -20.42
N PRO A 205 -29.84 -29.39 -19.94
CA PRO A 205 -30.37 -28.34 -20.80
C PRO A 205 -29.26 -27.77 -21.68
N ASN A 206 -29.40 -27.95 -22.99
CA ASN A 206 -28.52 -27.42 -24.02
C ASN A 206 -28.76 -25.90 -24.18
N ARG A 207 -27.89 -25.03 -23.64
CA ARG A 207 -27.84 -23.60 -24.03
C ARG A 207 -26.72 -23.40 -25.03
N GLN A 208 -27.07 -23.44 -26.31
CA GLN A 208 -26.26 -22.84 -27.37
C GLN A 208 -26.53 -21.34 -27.39
N SER A 209 -25.48 -20.53 -27.18
CA SER A 209 -25.51 -19.08 -27.43
C SER A 209 -25.49 -18.84 -28.94
N PRO A 210 -26.36 -17.98 -29.52
CA PRO A 210 -26.32 -17.68 -30.94
C PRO A 210 -25.18 -16.71 -31.27
N ILE A 211 -24.38 -17.09 -32.27
CA ILE A 211 -23.40 -16.24 -32.96
C ILE A 211 -24.18 -15.37 -33.96
N PRO A 212 -23.97 -14.05 -34.04
CA PRO A 212 -24.60 -13.22 -35.07
C PRO A 212 -23.76 -13.24 -36.35
N ASP A 213 -24.39 -13.57 -37.48
CA ASP A 213 -23.78 -13.47 -38.81
C ASP A 213 -24.00 -12.08 -39.45
N PRO A 214 -23.09 -11.65 -40.35
CA PRO A 214 -22.99 -10.27 -40.82
C PRO A 214 -23.85 -9.99 -42.07
N GLN A 215 -24.49 -8.82 -42.02
CA GLN A 215 -25.02 -7.93 -43.08
C GLN A 215 -25.45 -8.45 -44.46
N SER A 216 -26.62 -7.97 -44.86
CA SER A 216 -26.89 -7.36 -46.18
C SER A 216 -27.82 -6.16 -46.00
#